data_AF-A0A358Q6U6-F1
#
_entry.id   AF-A0A358Q6U6-F1
#
_cell.length_a   1.000
_cell.length_b   1.000
_cell.length_c   1.000
_cell.angle_alpha   90.00
_cell.angle_beta   90.00
_cell.angle_gamma   90.00
#
_symmetry.space_group_name_H-M   'P 1'
#
loop_
_entity.id
_entity.type
_entity.pdbx_description
1 polymer ?
#
loop_
_entity_poly.entity_id
_entity_poly.type
_entity_poly.pdbx_seq_one_letter_code
_entity_poly.pdbx_strand_id
1 'polypeptide(L)' 'MSELDKVVDQIETLRSSTIKVQEDKSSDDPEAVAACHELHTALDRYQEILMRIQENE' A
#
# COMPACT_ATOMS: atom_id res chain seq x y z
N MET A 1 15.27 -3.68 10.85
CA MET A 1 14.30 -3.49 9.76
C MET A 1 14.51 -2.10 9.20
N SER A 2 14.83 -2.04 7.91
CA SER A 2 14.97 -0.79 7.17
C SER A 2 13.62 -0.08 7.06
N GLU A 3 13.62 1.21 6.70
CA GLU A 3 12.37 1.92 6.37
C GLU A 3 11.63 1.24 5.21
N LEU A 4 12.37 0.66 4.27
CA LEU A 4 11.82 -0.13 3.15
C LEU A 4 11.09 -1.37 3.65
N ASP A 5 11.69 -2.16 4.55
CA ASP A 5 11.05 -3.36 5.13
C ASP A 5 9.71 -3.01 5.80
N LYS A 6 9.66 -1.91 6.55
CA LYS A 6 8.44 -1.47 7.25
C LYS A 6 7.33 -1.09 6.26
N VAL A 7 7.68 -0.49 5.14
CA VAL A 7 6.71 -0.12 4.10
C VAL A 7 6.23 -1.37 3.36
N VAL A 8 7.12 -2.34 3.10
CA VAL A 8 6.74 -3.64 2.52
C VAL A 8 5.76 -4.38 3.43
N ASP A 9 6.01 -4.48 4.73
CA ASP A 9 5.10 -5.10 5.70
C ASP A 9 3.72 -4.41 5.72
N GLN A 10 3.70 -3.07 5.61
CA GLN A 10 2.46 -2.30 5.52
C GLN A 10 1.70 -2.60 4.22
N ILE A 11 2.39 -2.69 3.08
CA ILE A 11 1.78 -3.03 1.79
C ILE A 11 1.16 -4.43 1.84
N GLU A 12 1.84 -5.42 2.40
CA GLU A 12 1.30 -6.79 2.52
C GLU A 12 0.03 -6.85 3.38
N THR A 13 0.04 -6.11 4.49
CA THR A 13 -1.13 -5.99 5.39
C THR A 13 -2.29 -5.31 4.67
N LEU A 14 -2.05 -4.17 4.05
CA LEU A 14 -3.06 -3.40 3.33
C LEU A 14 -3.64 -4.18 2.15
N ARG A 15 -2.79 -4.85 1.37
CA ARG A 15 -3.22 -5.69 0.25
C ARG A 15 -4.17 -6.80 0.71
N SER A 16 -3.85 -7.46 1.81
CA SER A 16 -4.71 -8.48 2.40
C SER A 16 -6.04 -7.90 2.88
N SER A 17 -6.03 -6.68 3.44
CA SER A 17 -7.24 -5.96 3.85
C SER A 17 -8.11 -5.58 2.65
N THR A 18 -7.53 -4.97 1.62
CA THR A 18 -8.24 -4.55 0.40
C THR A 18 -8.88 -5.74 -0.30
N ILE A 19 -8.21 -6.89 -0.38
CA ILE A 19 -8.77 -8.12 -0.97
C ILE A 19 -10.03 -8.55 -0.21
N LYS A 20 -9.96 -8.62 1.13
CA LYS A 20 -11.12 -9.01 1.94
C LYS A 20 -12.29 -8.04 1.77
N VAL A 21 -12.01 -6.74 1.74
CA VAL A 21 -13.06 -5.74 1.54
C VAL A 21 -13.68 -5.87 0.14
N GLN A 22 -12.89 -6.14 -0.89
CA GLN A 22 -13.39 -6.34 -2.27
C GLN A 22 -14.10 -7.69 -2.48
N GLU A 23 -13.84 -8.70 -1.66
CA GLU A 23 -14.58 -9.97 -1.68
C GLU A 23 -16.01 -9.81 -1.14
N ASP A 24 -16.18 -8.98 -0.09
CA ASP A 24 -17.48 -8.77 0.56
C ASP A 24 -18.25 -7.55 0.01
N LYS A 25 -17.57 -6.58 -0.60
CA LYS A 25 -18.15 -5.31 -1.06
C LYS A 25 -17.93 -5.07 -2.55
N SER A 26 -18.86 -4.35 -3.16
CA SER A 26 -18.68 -3.85 -4.53
C SER A 26 -17.47 -2.93 -4.61
N SER A 27 -16.81 -2.88 -5.76
CA SER A 27 -15.65 -2.02 -6.02
C SER A 27 -15.92 -0.53 -5.77
N ASP A 28 -17.18 -0.10 -5.87
CA ASP A 28 -17.64 1.27 -5.64
C ASP A 28 -18.04 1.54 -4.17
N ASP A 29 -17.96 0.53 -3.30
CA ASP A 29 -18.22 0.72 -1.88
C ASP A 29 -17.17 1.68 -1.29
N PRO A 30 -17.59 2.70 -0.51
CA PRO A 30 -16.67 3.66 0.09
C PRO A 30 -15.55 3.01 0.90
N GLU A 31 -15.81 1.86 1.52
CA GLU A 31 -14.83 1.07 2.27
C GLU A 31 -13.80 0.41 1.36
N ALA A 32 -14.24 -0.12 0.21
CA ALA A 32 -13.35 -0.68 -0.81
C ALA A 32 -12.47 0.41 -1.44
N VAL A 33 -13.06 1.58 -1.72
CA VAL A 33 -12.32 2.75 -2.24
C VAL A 33 -11.31 3.26 -1.21
N ALA A 34 -11.69 3.35 0.07
CA ALA A 34 -10.78 3.76 1.13
C ALA A 34 -9.61 2.78 1.28
N ALA A 35 -9.89 1.47 1.31
CA ALA A 35 -8.84 0.44 1.38
C ALA A 35 -7.90 0.47 0.16
N CYS A 36 -8.42 0.75 -1.04
CA CYS A 36 -7.59 0.95 -2.24
C CYS A 36 -6.70 2.18 -2.13
N HIS A 37 -7.23 3.29 -1.59
CA HIS A 37 -6.50 4.53 -1.44
C HIS A 37 -5.36 4.43 -0.42
N GLU A 38 -5.59 3.71 0.69
CA GLU A 38 -4.55 3.42 1.68
C GLU A 38 -3.42 2.57 1.08
N LEU A 39 -3.76 1.53 0.31
CA LEU A 39 -2.77 0.72 -0.40
C LEU A 39 -1.94 1.54 -1.39
N HIS A 40 -2.60 2.42 -2.17
CA HIS A 40 -1.90 3.33 -3.08
C HIS A 40 -0.93 4.26 -2.35
N THR A 41 -1.36 4.84 -1.23
CA THR A 41 -0.51 5.72 -0.42
C THR A 41 0.75 5.00 0.09
N ALA A 42 0.62 3.72 0.47
CA ALA A 42 1.76 2.92 0.90
C ALA A 42 2.72 2.60 -0.26
N LEU A 43 2.19 2.34 -1.47
CA LEU A 43 2.98 2.13 -2.68
C LEU A 43 3.72 3.40 -3.12
N ASP A 44 3.08 4.58 -3.03
CA ASP A 44 3.73 5.85 -3.34
C ASP A 44 4.94 6.10 -2.43
N ARG A 45 4.79 5.82 -1.12
CA ARG A 45 5.91 5.91 -0.17
C ARG A 45 7.03 4.93 -0.49
N TYR A 46 6.69 3.71 -0.89
CA TYR A 46 7.69 2.73 -1.30
C TYR A 46 8.49 3.24 -2.50
N GLN A 47 7.80 3.81 -3.49
CA GLN A 47 8.42 4.36 -4.68
C GLN A 47 9.29 5.59 -4.37
N GLU A 48 8.86 6.46 -3.46
CA GLU A 48 9.66 7.59 -2.99
C GLU A 48 10.95 7.14 -2.30
N ILE A 49 10.89 6.11 -1.45
CA ILE A 49 12.07 5.55 -0.79
C ILE A 49 13.01 4.93 -1.82
N LEU A 50 12.51 4.17 -2.79
CA LEU A 50 13.33 3.61 -3.86
C LEU A 50 14.02 4.69 -4.69
N MET A 51 13.31 5.77 -5.01
CA MET A 51 13.87 6.90 -5.76
C MET A 51 15.02 7.57 -4.99
N ARG A 52 14.85 7.79 -3.68
CA ARG A 52 15.92 8.32 -2.82
C ARG A 52 17.12 7.40 -2.68
N ILE A 53 16.93 6.08 -2.77
CA ILE A 53 18.03 5.12 -2.78
C ILE A 53 18.80 5.25 -4.09
N GLN A 54 18.10 5.30 -5.23
CA GLN A 54 18.71 5.47 -6.56
C GLN A 54 19.43 6.82 -6.73
N GLU A 55 18.91 7.90 -6.16
CA GLU A 55 19.56 9.22 -6.22
C GLU A 55 20.84 9.33 -5.36
N ASN A 56 21.05 8.39 -4.44
CA ASN A 56 22.22 8.33 -3.56
C ASN A 56 23.28 7.31 -4.04
N GLU A 57 23.08 6.66 -5.19
CA GLU A 57 24.07 5.81 -5.89
C GLU A 57 24.84 6.59 -6.97
#